data_AF-A0A0A2LZ00-F1
#
_entry.id   AF-A0A0A2LZ00-F1
#
_cell.length_a   1.000
_cell.length_b   1.000
_cell.length_c   1.000
_cell.angle_alpha   90.00
_cell.angle_beta   90.00
_cell.angle_gamma   90.00
#
_symmetry.space_group_name_H-M   'P 1'
#
loop_
_entity.id
_entity.type
_entity.pdbx_description
1 polymer ?
#
loop_
_entity_poly.entity_id
_entity_poly.type
_entity_poly.pdbx_seq_one_letter_code
_entity_poly.pdbx_strand_id
1 'polypeptide(L)' 'MPIFDKNTARIKLVILTKPGEKNITWYSLEKEKNKPEKTIIDGMLRRLQNSTYARIAQVLQFYDNKTKQLIAEYKG' A
#
# COMPACT_ATOMS: atom_id res chain seq x y z
N MET A 1 -13.79 12.25 2.52
CA MET A 1 -12.98 11.18 3.13
C MET A 1 -12.37 10.33 2.03
N PRO A 2 -11.11 9.88 2.13
CA PRO A 2 -10.58 8.86 1.23
C PRO A 2 -11.40 7.58 1.40
N ILE A 3 -12.07 7.16 0.34
CA ILE A 3 -12.78 5.88 0.29
C ILE A 3 -11.74 4.83 -0.09
N PHE A 4 -11.33 4.04 0.90
CA PHE A 4 -10.49 2.87 0.74
C PHE A 4 -11.39 1.65 0.56
N ASP A 5 -11.94 1.47 -0.65
CA ASP A 5 -12.80 0.32 -0.91
C ASP A 5 -11.94 -0.85 -1.42
N LYS A 6 -11.88 -1.90 -0.59
CA LYS A 6 -11.15 -3.14 -0.88
C LYS A 6 -11.61 -3.81 -2.17
N ASN A 7 -12.83 -3.56 -2.63
CA ASN A 7 -13.38 -4.18 -3.83
C ASN A 7 -13.01 -3.43 -5.11
N THR A 8 -12.77 -2.12 -5.01
CA THR A 8 -12.58 -1.27 -6.20
C THR A 8 -11.16 -0.74 -6.34
N ALA A 9 -10.39 -0.69 -5.24
CA ALA A 9 -9.01 -0.28 -5.24
C ALA A 9 -8.17 -1.08 -6.25
N ARG A 10 -7.28 -0.38 -6.97
CA ARG A 10 -6.36 -0.98 -7.94
C ARG A 10 -5.17 -1.66 -7.29
N ILE A 11 -4.57 -1.02 -6.28
CA ILE A 11 -3.37 -1.53 -5.59
C ILE A 11 -3.67 -1.81 -4.13
N LYS A 12 -3.22 -2.96 -3.64
CA LYS A 12 -3.17 -3.33 -2.24
C LYS A 12 -1.72 -3.25 -1.75
N LEU A 13 -1.49 -2.50 -0.68
CA LEU A 13 -0.20 -2.46 0.01
C LEU A 13 -0.30 -3.31 1.28
N VAL A 14 0.60 -4.27 1.43
CA VAL A 14 0.82 -5.00 2.67
C VAL A 14 2.12 -4.49 3.29
N ILE A 15 2.03 -4.06 4.55
CA ILE A 15 3.12 -3.54 5.35
C ILE A 15 3.43 -4.60 6.39
N LEU A 16 4.55 -5.30 6.22
CA LEU A 16 5.07 -6.21 7.23
C LEU A 16 5.83 -5.36 8.26
N THR A 17 5.38 -5.44 9.50
CA THR A 17 5.92 -4.65 10.59
C THR A 17 6.90 -5.48 11.43
N LYS A 18 7.65 -4.81 12.30
CA LYS A 18 8.60 -5.46 13.22
C LYS A 18 7.91 -6.51 14.11
N PRO A 19 8.65 -7.50 14.62
CA PRO A 19 8.11 -8.50 15.54
C PRO A 19 7.38 -7.86 16.73
N GLY A 20 6.20 -8.40 17.06
CA GLY A 20 5.33 -7.87 18.13
C GLY A 20 4.35 -6.79 17.67
N GLU A 21 4.52 -6.22 16.47
CA GLU A 21 3.53 -5.33 15.85
C GLU A 21 2.64 -6.12 14.87
N LYS A 22 1.40 -5.65 14.67
CA LYS A 22 0.51 -6.25 13.68
C LYS A 22 0.88 -5.78 12.28
N ASN A 23 0.84 -6.69 11.31
CA ASN A 23 0.94 -6.33 9.89
C ASN A 23 -0.25 -5.48 9.47
N ILE A 24 -0.01 -4.54 8.56
CA ILE A 24 -1.01 -3.55 8.15
C ILE A 24 -1.30 -3.75 6.66
N THR A 25 -2.54 -3.50 6.27
CA THR A 25 -2.93 -3.52 4.86
C THR A 25 -3.63 -2.22 4.50
N TRP A 26 -3.12 -1.56 3.46
CA TRP A 26 -3.70 -0.36 2.88
C TRP A 26 -4.15 -0.63 1.45
N TYR A 27 -5.03 0.24 0.96
CA TYR A 27 -5.54 0.19 -0.40
C TYR A 27 -5.30 1.54 -1.08
N SER A 28 -5.12 1.52 -2.40
CA SER A 28 -5.11 2.75 -3.20
C SER A 28 -6.47 3.43 -3.16
N LEU A 29 -6.51 4.74 -3.39
CA LEU A 29 -7.77 5.49 -3.44
C LEU A 29 -8.55 5.12 -4.71
N GLU A 30 -9.87 5.06 -4.63
CA GLU A 30 -10.72 4.72 -5.80
C GLU A 30 -10.50 5.67 -6.99
N LYS A 31 -10.34 6.96 -6.72
CA LYS A 31 -10.06 7.98 -7.75
C LYS A 31 -8.72 7.75 -8.49
N GLU A 32 -7.84 6.92 -7.95
CA GLU A 32 -6.53 6.62 -8.51
C GLU A 32 -6.57 5.36 -9.41
N LYS A 33 -7.70 4.67 -9.52
CA LYS A 33 -7.80 3.38 -10.25
C LYS A 33 -7.34 3.42 -11.72
N ASN A 34 -7.48 4.57 -12.36
CA ASN A 34 -7.11 4.78 -13.77
C ASN A 34 -5.71 5.40 -13.91
N LYS A 35 -5.00 5.67 -12.81
CA LYS A 35 -3.66 6.23 -12.85
C LYS A 35 -2.62 5.14 -13.11
N PRO A 36 -1.45 5.52 -13.65
CA PRO A 36 -0.32 4.60 -13.74
C PRO A 36 0.08 4.05 -12.36
N GLU A 37 0.39 2.77 -12.29
CA GLU A 37 0.68 2.05 -11.04
C GLU A 37 1.78 2.72 -10.23
N LYS A 38 2.85 3.18 -10.91
CA LYS A 38 3.95 3.94 -10.30
C LYS A 38 3.44 5.18 -9.55
N THR A 39 2.56 5.97 -10.15
CA THR A 39 2.00 7.18 -9.50
C THR A 39 1.17 6.83 -8.26
N ILE A 40 0.47 5.70 -8.28
CA ILE A 40 -0.31 5.22 -7.13
C ILE A 40 0.63 4.78 -6.02
N ILE A 41 1.65 3.98 -6.34
CA ILE A 41 2.66 3.48 -5.40
C ILE A 41 3.40 4.65 -4.74
N ASP A 42 3.88 5.62 -5.52
CA ASP A 42 4.57 6.82 -4.99
C ASP A 42 3.67 7.60 -4.02
N GLY A 43 2.38 7.75 -4.36
CA GLY A 43 1.40 8.38 -3.48
C GLY A 43 1.17 7.60 -2.19
N MET A 44 1.13 6.27 -2.25
CA MET A 44 1.00 5.40 -1.08
C MET A 44 2.25 5.45 -0.20
N LEU A 45 3.44 5.42 -0.79
CA LEU A 45 4.72 5.55 -0.08
C LEU A 45 4.81 6.89 0.65
N ARG A 46 4.47 8.00 -0.01
CA ARG A 46 4.46 9.32 0.63
C ARG A 46 3.51 9.40 1.82
N ARG A 47 2.32 8.78 1.71
CA ARG A 47 1.37 8.68 2.84
C ARG A 47 1.94 7.84 3.98
N LEU A 48 2.62 6.74 3.66
CA LEU A 48 3.23 5.88 4.65
C LEU A 48 4.35 6.61 5.40
N GLN A 49 5.25 7.28 4.69
CA GLN A 49 6.36 8.05 5.26
C GLN A 49 5.89 9.11 6.26
N ASN A 50 4.73 9.72 6.00
CA ASN A 50 4.11 10.71 6.89
C ASN A 50 3.27 10.08 8.02
N SER A 51 3.16 8.76 8.09
CA SER A 51 2.40 8.05 9.12
C SER A 51 3.31 7.51 10.21
N THR A 52 2.74 7.22 11.38
CA THR A 52 3.46 6.58 12.48
C THR A 52 4.01 5.20 12.12
N TYR A 53 3.43 4.54 11.11
CA TYR A 53 3.82 3.22 10.65
C TYR A 53 5.15 3.19 9.90
N ALA A 54 5.63 4.33 9.40
CA ALA A 54 6.94 4.41 8.74
C ALA A 54 8.08 3.88 9.62
N ARG A 55 7.98 4.08 10.94
CA ARG A 55 9.02 3.69 11.91
C ARG A 55 9.03 2.19 12.24
N ILE A 56 7.94 1.48 11.94
CA ILE A 56 7.78 0.07 12.29
C ILE A 56 7.68 -0.84 11.07
N ALA A 57 7.55 -0.27 9.86
CA ALA A 57 7.51 -1.00 8.62
C ALA A 57 8.90 -1.56 8.27
N GLN A 58 8.96 -2.87 8.00
CA GLN A 58 10.18 -3.54 7.55
C GLN A 58 10.11 -3.89 6.06
N VAL A 59 8.94 -4.38 5.61
CA VAL A 59 8.74 -4.76 4.22
C VAL A 59 7.44 -4.17 3.70
N LEU A 60 7.48 -3.60 2.52
CA LEU A 60 6.34 -3.05 1.80
C LEU A 60 6.12 -3.85 0.54
N GLN A 61 4.96 -4.49 0.44
CA GLN A 61 4.60 -5.32 -0.70
C GLN A 61 3.36 -4.74 -1.38
N PHE A 62 3.53 -4.33 -2.62
CA PHE A 62 2.47 -3.77 -3.46
C PHE A 62 1.95 -4.85 -4.39
N TYR A 63 0.64 -5.08 -4.36
CA TYR A 63 -0.04 -6.06 -5.18
C TYR A 63 -1.11 -5.41 -6.03
N ASP A 64 -1.33 -5.94 -7.23
CA ASP A 64 -2.57 -5.68 -7.95
C ASP A 64 -3.72 -6.32 -7.16
N ASN A 65 -4.71 -5.52 -6.79
CA ASN A 65 -5.76 -5.98 -5.90
C ASN A 65 -6.72 -6.96 -6.59
N LYS A 66 -6.84 -6.94 -7.93
CA LYS A 66 -7.67 -7.87 -8.70
C LYS A 66 -6.91 -9.16 -8.99
N THR A 67 -5.72 -9.07 -9.59
CA THR A 67 -4.96 -10.25 -10.04
C THR A 67 -4.13 -10.89 -8.92
N LYS A 68 -3.98 -10.20 -7.78
CA LYS A 68 -3.14 -10.60 -6.64
C LYS A 68 -1.64 -10.73 -6.98
N GLN A 69 -1.23 -10.27 -8.16
CA GLN A 69 0.17 -10.28 -8.57
C GLN A 69 0.97 -9.25 -7.79
N LEU A 70 2.19 -9.61 -7.40
CA LEU A 70 3.14 -8.69 -6.79
C LEU A 70 3.63 -7.71 -7.87
N ILE A 71 3.45 -6.42 -7.62
CA ILE A 71 3.88 -5.33 -8.50
C ILE A 71 5.27 -4.86 -8.07
N ALA A 72 5.46 -4.62 -6.77
CA ALA A 72 6.70 -4.09 -6.22
C ALA A 72 6.91 -4.52 -4.77
N GLU A 73 8.17 -4.65 -4.37
CA GLU A 73 8.56 -4.92 -2.99
C GLU A 73 9.69 -3.97 -2.59
N TYR A 74 9.58 -3.40 -1.39
CA TYR A 74 10.62 -2.56 -0.80
C TYR A 74 10.96 -3.11 0.58
N LYS A 75 12.26 -3.29 0.83
CA LYS A 75 12.80 -3.74 2.11
C LYS A 75 13.58 -2.58 2.73
N GLY A 76 13.23 -2.24 3.97
CA GLY A 76 13.94 -1.26 4.79
C GLY A 76 15.00 -1.91 5.66
#